data_AF-A0A536YS24-F1
#
_entry.id   AF-A0A536YS24-F1
#
_cell.length_a   1.000
_cell.length_b   1.000
_cell.length_c   1.000
_cell.angle_alpha   90.00
_cell.angle_beta   90.00
_cell.angle_gamma   90.00
#
_symmetry.space_group_name_H-M   'P 1'
#
loop_
_entity.id
_entity.type
_entity.pdbx_description
1 polymer ?
#
loop_
_entity_poly.entity_id
_entity_poly.type
_entity_poly.pdbx_seq_one_letter_code
_entity_poly.pdbx_strand_id
1 'polypeptide(L)'
;MVQQGYAYASQNKGVYGFYVTNPATDPLACRYSPTFLSFLYLHFYDDDPGKPFTQWAQYMIDAAKLARIGVETLYGNEPKFTYAVGTSNGGYQVRRAVELAPQLFDGGVDWEGTYVDAD
;
A
#
# COMPACT_ATOMS: atom_id res chain seq x y z
N MET A 1 -17.91 4.45 -2.36
CA MET A 1 -17.24 5.75 -2.24
C MET A 1 -18.19 6.81 -2.77
N VAL A 2 -18.45 7.88 -2.02
CA VAL A 2 -19.12 9.06 -2.60
C VAL A 2 -18.03 9.90 -3.26
N GLN A 3 -18.13 10.11 -4.58
CA GLN A 3 -17.13 10.85 -5.32
C GLN A 3 -17.30 12.35 -5.04
N GLN A 4 -16.48 12.91 -4.15
CA GLN A 4 -16.55 14.31 -3.72
C GLN A 4 -15.75 15.25 -4.65
N GLY A 5 -15.71 14.94 -5.94
CA GLY A 5 -14.91 15.70 -6.92
C GLY A 5 -13.40 15.41 -6.90
N TYR A 6 -12.93 14.40 -6.16
CA TYR A 6 -11.55 13.95 -6.21
C TYR A 6 -11.34 12.87 -7.28
N ALA A 7 -10.13 12.83 -7.83
CA ALA A 7 -9.59 11.66 -8.49
C ALA A 7 -8.96 10.73 -7.43
N TYR A 8 -9.24 9.44 -7.50
CA TYR A 8 -8.74 8.46 -6.54
C TYR A 8 -7.81 7.47 -7.23
N ALA A 9 -6.70 7.16 -6.57
CA ALA A 9 -5.75 6.13 -7.00
C ALA A 9 -5.39 5.24 -5.82
N SER A 10 -5.05 3.99 -6.11
CA SER A 10 -4.60 3.00 -5.13
C SER A 10 -3.63 2.03 -5.79
N GLN A 11 -2.89 1.29 -4.98
CA GLN A 11 -1.89 0.32 -5.43
C GLN A 11 -1.87 -0.91 -4.50
N ASN A 12 -1.34 -2.02 -4.99
CA ASN A 12 -1.31 -3.33 -4.32
C ASN A 12 0.06 -3.69 -3.72
N LYS A 13 0.84 -2.67 -3.35
CA LYS A 13 2.22 -2.73 -2.84
C LYS A 13 3.22 -3.33 -3.84
N GLY A 14 2.91 -3.30 -5.13
CA GLY A 14 3.77 -3.85 -6.18
C GLY A 14 3.97 -5.37 -6.11
N VAL A 15 3.06 -6.09 -5.44
CA VAL A 15 3.16 -7.53 -5.20
C VAL A 15 1.78 -8.19 -5.20
N TYR A 16 1.74 -9.49 -5.49
CA TYR A 16 0.51 -10.27 -5.39
C TYR A 16 0.09 -10.45 -3.93
N GLY A 17 -1.17 -10.84 -3.70
CA GLY A 17 -1.68 -11.05 -2.35
C GLY A 17 -1.08 -12.29 -1.70
N PHE A 18 -1.60 -13.47 -2.06
CA PHE A 18 -1.20 -14.74 -1.45
C PHE A 18 -1.57 -15.92 -2.34
N TYR A 19 -1.06 -17.10 -1.99
CA TYR A 19 -1.49 -18.39 -2.54
C TYR A 19 -1.69 -19.41 -1.43
N VAL A 20 -2.50 -20.45 -1.70
CA VAL A 20 -2.70 -21.57 -0.75
C VAL A 20 -1.46 -22.46 -0.77
N THR A 21 -0.96 -22.79 0.41
CA THR A 21 0.28 -23.56 0.58
C THR A 21 0.11 -24.71 1.58
N ASN A 22 1.10 -25.59 1.65
CA ASN A 22 1.18 -26.65 2.65
C ASN A 22 2.20 -26.27 3.74
N PRO A 23 1.78 -26.10 5.01
CA PRO A 23 2.68 -25.71 6.09
C PRO A 23 3.76 -26.75 6.41
N ALA A 24 3.62 -28.00 5.96
CA ALA A 24 4.65 -29.02 6.12
C ALA A 24 5.89 -28.78 5.22
N THR A 25 5.73 -27.99 4.15
CA THR A 25 6.78 -27.74 3.15
C THR A 25 7.14 -26.27 2.99
N ASP A 26 6.37 -25.38 3.61
CA ASP A 26 6.51 -23.93 3.48
C ASP A 26 6.65 -23.29 4.87
N PRO A 27 7.85 -22.81 5.23
CA PRO A 27 8.09 -22.22 6.55
C PRO A 27 7.42 -20.85 6.75
N LEU A 28 6.96 -20.19 5.69
CA LEU A 28 6.25 -18.90 5.76
C LEU A 28 4.72 -19.06 5.75
N ALA A 29 4.22 -20.30 5.71
CA ALA A 29 2.80 -20.58 5.71
C ALA A 29 2.10 -20.04 6.98
N CYS A 30 1.13 -19.16 6.79
CA CYS A 30 0.30 -18.59 7.85
C CYS A 30 -1.12 -19.19 7.81
N ARG A 31 -1.64 -19.57 8.98
CA ARG A 31 -2.99 -20.11 9.10
C ARG A 31 -4.02 -19.01 8.82
N TYR A 32 -5.02 -19.30 7.98
CA TYR A 32 -6.04 -18.31 7.65
C TYR A 32 -6.95 -18.03 8.85
N SER A 33 -7.17 -16.74 9.15
CA SER A 33 -7.80 -16.26 10.38
C SER A 33 -9.29 -16.59 10.54
N PRO A 34 -10.14 -16.56 9.49
CA PRO A 34 -11.53 -16.98 9.62
C PRO A 34 -11.64 -18.41 10.14
N THR A 35 -12.23 -18.58 11.31
CA THR A 35 -12.24 -19.85 12.05
C THR A 35 -12.83 -21.01 11.25
N PHE A 36 -13.85 -20.73 10.43
CA PHE A 36 -14.50 -21.69 9.53
C PHE A 36 -13.63 -22.12 8.33
N LEU A 37 -12.53 -21.42 8.06
CA LEU A 37 -11.53 -21.76 7.02
C LEU A 37 -10.14 -21.99 7.61
N SER A 38 -10.05 -22.26 8.92
CA SER A 38 -8.78 -22.40 9.62
C SER A 38 -7.95 -23.64 9.20
N PHE A 39 -8.47 -24.48 8.30
CA PHE A 39 -7.70 -25.55 7.65
C PHE A 39 -6.86 -25.04 6.47
N LEU A 40 -7.11 -23.82 5.98
CA LEU A 40 -6.32 -23.20 4.93
C LEU A 40 -5.07 -22.52 5.50
N TYR A 41 -3.97 -22.72 4.80
CA TYR A 41 -2.71 -22.03 5.03
C TYR A 41 -2.37 -21.20 3.78
N LEU A 42 -1.96 -19.96 4.02
CA LEU A 42 -1.63 -18.99 3.00
C LEU A 42 -0.16 -18.64 3.11
N HIS A 43 0.49 -18.50 1.96
CA HIS A 43 1.77 -17.83 1.83
C HIS A 43 1.52 -16.47 1.21
N PHE A 44 1.95 -15.40 1.89
CA PHE A 44 1.85 -14.06 1.36
C PHE A 44 3.11 -13.69 0.58
N TYR A 45 2.94 -13.19 -0.64
CA TYR A 45 4.09 -12.82 -1.46
C TYR A 45 4.85 -11.63 -0.90
N ASP A 46 4.29 -10.86 0.04
CA ASP A 46 5.00 -9.77 0.70
C ASP A 46 5.88 -10.23 1.87
N ASP A 47 5.85 -11.52 2.24
CA ASP A 47 6.78 -12.14 3.19
C ASP A 47 8.01 -12.80 2.50
N ASP A 48 8.00 -12.87 1.17
CA ASP A 48 9.08 -13.48 0.38
C ASP A 48 10.43 -12.75 0.55
N PRO A 49 11.57 -13.48 0.42
CA PRO A 49 12.89 -12.86 0.38
C PRO A 49 12.97 -11.75 -0.68
N GLY A 50 13.50 -10.59 -0.29
CA GLY A 50 13.59 -9.42 -1.18
C GLY A 50 12.31 -8.59 -1.27
N LYS A 51 11.34 -8.79 -0.37
CA LYS A 51 10.13 -7.97 -0.23
C LYS A 51 10.11 -7.17 1.07
N PRO A 52 11.12 -6.31 1.34
CA PRO A 52 11.14 -5.55 2.58
C PRO A 52 9.91 -4.64 2.65
N PHE A 53 9.25 -4.61 3.82
CA PHE A 53 8.06 -3.78 4.05
C PHE A 53 8.28 -2.31 3.67
N THR A 54 9.52 -1.82 3.81
CA THR A 54 9.91 -0.45 3.49
C THR A 54 9.70 -0.06 2.03
N GLN A 55 9.71 -1.02 1.10
CA GLN A 55 9.47 -0.77 -0.33
C GLN A 55 8.07 -0.21 -0.62
N TRP A 56 7.08 -0.45 0.24
CA TRP A 56 5.69 -0.05 0.00
C TRP A 56 5.53 1.48 -0.08
N ALA A 57 6.38 2.23 0.63
CA ALA A 57 6.38 3.69 0.54
C ALA A 57 6.73 4.17 -0.87
N GLN A 58 7.67 3.51 -1.55
CA GLN A 58 8.05 3.86 -2.92
C GLN A 58 6.90 3.61 -3.90
N TYR A 59 6.18 2.50 -3.75
CA TYR A 59 5.00 2.22 -4.59
C TYR A 59 3.87 3.23 -4.37
N MET A 60 3.71 3.74 -3.15
CA MET A 60 2.76 4.83 -2.88
C MET A 60 3.16 6.13 -3.60
N ILE A 61 4.45 6.48 -3.60
CA ILE A 61 4.99 7.63 -4.33
C ILE A 61 4.77 7.47 -5.84
N ASP A 62 5.09 6.30 -6.39
CA ASP A 62 4.98 6.07 -7.83
C ASP A 62 3.52 6.04 -8.30
N ALA A 63 2.62 5.47 -7.50
CA ALA A 63 1.19 5.55 -7.74
C ALA A 63 0.67 7.00 -7.75
N ALA A 64 1.14 7.85 -6.82
CA ALA A 64 0.77 9.26 -6.80
C ALA A 64 1.30 10.03 -8.03
N LYS A 65 2.54 9.77 -8.48
CA LYS A 65 3.07 10.35 -9.72
C LYS A 65 2.24 9.95 -10.95
N LEU A 66 1.95 8.65 -11.09
CA LEU A 66 1.14 8.14 -12.20
C LEU A 66 -0.28 8.71 -12.16
N ALA A 67 -0.85 8.87 -10.96
CA ALA A 67 -2.16 9.49 -10.80
C ALA A 67 -2.16 10.97 -11.23
N ARG A 68 -1.13 11.75 -10.90
CA ARG A 68 -0.99 13.15 -11.36
C ARG A 68 -0.94 13.23 -12.88
N ILE A 69 -0.14 12.36 -13.52
CA ILE A 69 -0.06 12.27 -14.99
C ILE A 69 -1.44 11.91 -15.57
N GLY A 70 -2.15 10.95 -14.96
CA GLY A 70 -3.49 10.58 -15.40
C GLY A 70 -4.51 11.71 -15.29
N VAL A 71 -4.47 12.49 -14.19
CA VAL A 71 -5.31 13.67 -13.99
C VAL A 71 -4.99 14.75 -15.03
N GLU A 72 -3.71 15.08 -15.22
CA GLU A 72 -3.29 16.07 -16.21
C GLU A 72 -3.69 15.67 -17.63
N THR A 73 -3.48 14.40 -17.98
CA THR A 73 -3.83 13.88 -19.32
C THR A 73 -5.33 13.92 -19.57
N LEU A 74 -6.15 13.62 -18.54
CA LEU A 74 -7.61 13.55 -18.69
C LEU A 74 -8.30 14.92 -18.61
N TYR A 75 -7.76 15.83 -17.78
CA TYR A 75 -8.40 17.11 -17.46
C TYR A 75 -7.64 18.33 -17.97
N GLY A 76 -6.48 18.14 -18.59
CA GLY A 76 -5.65 19.20 -19.19
C GLY A 76 -4.93 20.10 -18.18
N ASN A 77 -4.97 19.77 -16.88
CA ASN A 77 -4.32 20.52 -15.81
C ASN A 77 -3.87 19.56 -14.69
N GLU A 78 -2.77 19.88 -14.03
CA GLU A 78 -2.35 19.16 -12.83
C GLU A 78 -3.38 19.27 -11.69
N PRO A 79 -3.46 18.27 -10.78
CA PRO A 79 -4.30 18.39 -9.60
C PRO A 79 -3.85 19.58 -8.75
N LYS A 80 -4.83 20.38 -8.29
CA LYS A 80 -4.57 21.53 -7.42
C LYS A 80 -3.97 21.13 -6.07
N PHE A 81 -4.41 19.98 -5.54
CA PHE A 81 -3.91 19.40 -4.30
C PHE A 81 -3.86 17.86 -4.42
N THR A 82 -2.85 17.26 -3.81
CA THR A 82 -2.66 15.81 -3.72
C THR A 82 -2.62 15.38 -2.25
N TYR A 83 -3.58 14.55 -1.84
CA TYR A 83 -3.67 14.04 -0.46
C TYR A 83 -3.46 12.54 -0.41
N ALA A 84 -2.79 12.07 0.65
CA ALA A 84 -2.63 10.64 0.93
C ALA A 84 -3.40 10.25 2.20
N VAL A 85 -4.09 9.10 2.19
CA VAL A 85 -4.88 8.63 3.33
C VAL A 85 -4.68 7.13 3.48
N GLY A 86 -4.48 6.66 4.70
CA GLY A 86 -4.21 5.25 4.97
C GLY A 86 -4.44 4.88 6.43
N THR A 87 -4.85 3.63 6.66
CA THR A 87 -5.00 3.04 7.98
C THR A 87 -4.07 1.83 8.16
N SER A 88 -3.59 1.57 9.38
CA SER A 88 -2.76 0.40 9.70
C SER A 88 -1.50 0.39 8.80
N ASN A 89 -1.27 -0.67 8.04
CA ASN A 89 -0.19 -0.74 7.06
C ASN A 89 -0.25 0.37 5.98
N GLY A 90 -1.44 0.89 5.69
CA GLY A 90 -1.61 2.06 4.83
C GLY A 90 -1.13 3.35 5.48
N GLY A 91 -1.28 3.50 6.80
CA GLY A 91 -0.79 4.66 7.55
C GLY A 91 0.74 4.81 7.47
N TYR A 92 1.46 3.69 7.61
CA TYR A 92 2.92 3.64 7.34
C TYR A 92 3.27 4.21 5.96
N GLN A 93 2.56 3.75 4.91
CA GLN A 93 2.83 4.18 3.55
C GLN A 93 2.57 5.66 3.37
N VAL A 94 1.51 6.21 3.96
CA VAL A 94 1.23 7.65 3.96
C VAL A 94 2.36 8.42 4.62
N ARG A 95 2.69 8.08 5.88
CA ARG A 95 3.75 8.79 6.63
C ARG A 95 5.05 8.81 5.86
N ARG A 96 5.52 7.64 5.40
CA ARG A 96 6.80 7.53 4.69
C ARG A 96 6.77 8.18 3.32
N ALA A 97 5.67 8.11 2.57
CA ALA A 97 5.57 8.77 1.27
C ALA A 97 5.63 10.30 1.40
N VAL A 98 4.96 10.87 2.42
CA VAL A 98 5.01 12.32 2.70
C VAL A 98 6.40 12.75 3.17
N GLU A 99 7.06 11.96 4.02
CA GLU A 99 8.43 12.25 4.49
C GLU A 99 9.47 12.17 3.36
N LEU A 100 9.34 11.20 2.45
CA LEU A 100 10.31 10.96 1.37
C LEU A 100 10.07 11.82 0.12
N ALA A 101 8.83 12.25 -0.12
CA ALA A 101 8.44 13.08 -1.27
C ALA A 101 7.50 14.23 -0.86
N PRO A 102 7.96 15.14 0.02
CA PRO A 102 7.10 16.20 0.57
C PRO A 102 6.54 17.16 -0.48
N GLN A 103 7.18 17.29 -1.64
CA GLN A 103 6.71 18.09 -2.76
C GLN A 103 5.58 17.44 -3.58
N LEU A 104 5.33 16.14 -3.38
CA LEU A 104 4.32 15.38 -4.12
C LEU A 104 2.95 15.42 -3.44
N PHE A 105 2.92 15.65 -2.12
CA PHE A 105 1.71 15.58 -1.29
C PHE A 105 1.52 16.88 -0.52
N ASP A 106 0.32 17.46 -0.61
CA ASP A 106 -0.09 18.65 0.14
C ASP A 106 -0.59 18.30 1.56
N GLY A 107 -0.80 17.02 1.83
CA GLY A 107 -1.18 16.52 3.16
C GLY A 107 -1.36 15.00 3.22
N GLY A 108 -1.26 14.46 4.43
CA GLY A 108 -1.39 13.03 4.69
C GLY A 108 -2.21 12.74 5.95
N VAL A 109 -3.04 11.70 5.90
CA VAL A 109 -3.69 11.11 7.09
C VAL A 109 -3.10 9.72 7.32
N ASP A 110 -2.23 9.63 8.32
CA ASP A 110 -1.77 8.38 8.93
C ASP A 110 -2.72 8.03 10.08
N TRP A 111 -3.56 7.00 9.90
CA TRP A 111 -4.46 6.51 10.93
C TRP A 111 -4.00 5.16 11.49
N GLU A 112 -3.49 5.15 12.72
CA GLU A 112 -3.00 3.94 13.40
C GLU A 112 -1.90 3.22 12.59
N GLY A 113 -1.01 4.00 11.96
CA GLY A 113 0.04 3.48 11.09
C GLY A 113 1.03 2.57 11.79
N THR A 114 1.33 1.43 11.18
CA THR A 114 2.40 0.54 11.65
C THR A 114 3.73 1.31 11.71
N TYR A 115 4.45 1.16 12.81
CA TYR A 115 5.84 1.61 12.91
C TYR A 115 6.75 0.45 12.49
N VAL A 116 7.67 0.73 11.58
CA VAL A 116 8.66 -0.24 11.10
C VAL A 116 10.02 0.37 11.40
N ASP A 117 10.75 -0.30 12.27
CA ASP A 117 12.17 -0.04 12.45
C ASP A 117 12.93 -0.79 11.35
N ALA A 118 13.82 -0.08 10.68
CA ALA A 118 14.57 -0.63 9.54
C ALA A 118 15.96 -1.15 9.95
N ASP A 119 16.33 -0.98 11.23
CA ASP A 119 17.60 -1.38 11.82
C ASP A 119 17.54 -2.75 12.52
#